data_AF-A0A961TTI1-F1
#
_entry.id   AF-A0A961TTI1-F1
#
_cell.length_a   1.000
_cell.length_b   1.000
_cell.length_c   1.000
_cell.angle_alpha   90.00
_cell.angle_beta   90.00
_cell.angle_gamma   90.00
#
_symmetry.space_group_name_H-M   'P 1'
#
loop_
_entity.id
_entity.type
_entity.pdbx_description
1 polymer ?
#
loop_
_entity_poly.entity_id
_entity_poly.type
_entity_poly.pdbx_seq_one_letter_code
_entity_poly.pdbx_strand_id
1 'polypeptide(L)'
;TYAMWWIKASIQEYILRSWSLVKMGTTANQKRLFFNLRKVKGKIQALDDGDLKPDQIAEIATRLNVSEAEVVSMNRRLSGDASLNAPIRATEGESGEWQDWLVDDHESQEDMLIEQDELENRRGMLAGAMSVLNDRERRIFEARRLSEEPLTLEELSGEFDISRERVRQIEVRAFEKVQDAVKAAAKRQMSALRTIEARPQ
;
A
#
# COMPACT_ATOMS: atom_id res chain seq x y z
N THR A 1 -15.05 52.12 -7.61
CA THR A 1 -15.92 50.92 -7.51
C THR A 1 -15.30 49.68 -8.14
N TYR A 2 -14.77 49.73 -9.37
CA TYR A 2 -14.13 48.57 -10.03
C TYR A 2 -12.93 47.99 -9.27
N ALA A 3 -11.98 48.84 -8.83
CA ALA A 3 -10.79 48.39 -8.10
C ALA A 3 -11.13 47.64 -6.79
N MET A 4 -12.19 48.06 -6.09
CA MET A 4 -12.61 47.42 -4.84
C MET A 4 -13.11 45.99 -5.07
N TRP A 5 -13.76 45.72 -6.21
CA TRP A 5 -14.19 44.37 -6.57
C TRP A 5 -12.99 43.44 -6.77
N TRP A 6 -11.97 43.90 -7.51
CA TRP A 6 -10.74 43.13 -7.72
C TRP A 6 -9.96 42.90 -6.44
N ILE A 7 -9.83 43.90 -5.58
CA ILE A 7 -9.16 43.74 -4.29
C ILE A 7 -9.83 42.65 -3.45
N LYS A 8 -11.17 42.69 -3.34
CA LYS A 8 -11.91 41.67 -2.58
C LYS A 8 -11.79 40.28 -3.19
N ALA A 9 -11.91 40.17 -4.52
CA ALA A 9 -11.80 38.90 -5.22
C ALA A 9 -10.40 38.29 -5.05
N SER A 10 -9.34 39.09 -5.18
CA SER A 10 -7.95 38.66 -4.97
C SER A 10 -7.71 38.17 -3.54
N ILE A 11 -8.25 38.86 -2.54
CA ILE A 11 -8.15 38.43 -1.13
C ILE A 11 -8.89 37.10 -0.92
N GLN A 12 -10.12 36.97 -1.41
CA GLN A 12 -10.90 35.74 -1.28
C GLN A 12 -10.22 34.54 -1.95
N GLU A 13 -9.66 34.76 -3.14
CA GLU A 13 -8.92 33.74 -3.88
C GLU A 13 -7.62 33.36 -3.16
N TYR A 14 -6.90 34.33 -2.59
CA TYR A 14 -5.71 34.06 -1.79
C TYR A 14 -6.04 33.19 -0.57
N ILE A 15 -7.07 33.57 0.21
CA ILE A 15 -7.52 32.80 1.38
C ILE A 15 -7.86 31.36 0.97
N LEU A 16 -8.64 31.17 -0.10
CA LEU A 16 -8.99 29.82 -0.56
C LEU A 16 -7.78 28.98 -0.95
N ARG A 17 -6.72 29.59 -1.47
CA ARG A 17 -5.48 28.91 -1.89
C ARG A 17 -4.50 28.67 -0.76
N SER A 18 -4.50 29.51 0.28
CA SER A 18 -3.51 29.48 1.36
C SER A 18 -4.03 28.88 2.67
N TRP A 19 -5.29 28.46 2.72
CA TRP A 19 -5.94 28.03 3.96
C TRP A 19 -5.50 26.65 4.46
N SER A 20 -5.12 25.73 3.57
CA SER A 20 -4.56 24.40 3.93
C SER A 20 -3.31 24.13 3.10
N LEU A 21 -2.38 23.38 3.69
CA LEU A 21 -1.20 22.82 3.05
C LEU A 21 -1.58 21.90 1.88
N VAL A 22 -2.72 21.20 1.99
CA VAL A 22 -3.24 20.32 0.94
C VAL A 22 -4.03 21.13 -0.09
N LYS A 23 -3.43 21.32 -1.28
CA LYS A 23 -4.05 22.04 -2.40
C LYS A 23 -4.98 21.13 -3.18
N MET A 24 -6.25 21.53 -3.29
CA MET A 24 -7.23 20.88 -4.17
C MET A 24 -7.96 21.93 -5.01
N GLY A 25 -8.38 21.54 -6.22
CA GLY A 25 -9.23 22.39 -7.05
C GLY A 25 -10.52 22.75 -6.32
N THR A 26 -10.94 24.02 -6.38
CA THR A 26 -12.17 24.48 -5.72
C THR A 26 -13.30 24.64 -6.73
N THR A 27 -14.40 23.90 -6.51
CA THR A 27 -15.64 24.09 -7.28
C THR A 27 -16.45 25.28 -6.74
N ALA A 28 -17.42 25.78 -7.52
CA ALA A 28 -18.30 26.87 -7.07
C ALA A 28 -19.07 26.50 -5.79
N ASN A 29 -19.52 25.25 -5.68
CA ASN A 29 -20.18 24.71 -4.48
C ASN A 29 -19.25 24.73 -3.27
N GLN A 30 -18.00 24.31 -3.45
CA GLN A 30 -17.00 24.33 -2.38
C GLN A 30 -16.64 25.74 -1.93
N LYS A 31 -16.52 26.72 -2.84
CA LYS A 31 -16.32 28.14 -2.46
C LYS A 31 -17.49 28.65 -1.61
N ARG A 32 -18.72 28.31 -1.99
CA ARG A 32 -19.93 28.68 -1.24
C ARG A 32 -19.96 28.03 0.14
N LEU A 33 -19.59 26.75 0.25
CA LEU A 33 -19.47 26.05 1.53
C LEU A 33 -18.38 26.67 2.40
N PHE A 34 -17.18 26.91 1.86
CA PHE A 34 -16.05 27.47 2.62
C PHE A 34 -16.41 28.77 3.35
N PHE A 35 -17.05 29.72 2.66
CA PHE A 35 -17.39 31.01 3.27
C PHE A 35 -18.67 30.99 4.13
N ASN A 36 -19.63 30.11 3.86
CA ASN A 36 -20.95 30.14 4.52
C ASN A 36 -21.18 29.03 5.55
N LEU A 37 -20.42 27.93 5.51
CA LEU A 37 -20.66 26.75 6.35
C LEU A 37 -20.61 27.09 7.85
N ARG A 38 -19.61 27.84 8.31
CA ARG A 38 -19.50 28.28 9.72
C ARG A 38 -20.69 29.13 10.17
N LYS A 39 -21.21 29.99 9.28
CA LYS A 39 -22.38 30.82 9.54
C LYS A 39 -23.65 29.98 9.66
N VAL A 40 -23.80 28.94 8.85
CA VAL A 40 -24.95 28.01 8.92
C VAL A 40 -24.83 27.12 10.17
N LYS A 41 -23.65 26.54 10.45
CA LYS A 41 -23.37 25.76 11.69
C LYS A 41 -23.75 26.55 12.96
N GLY A 42 -23.41 27.84 13.02
CA GLY A 42 -23.78 28.71 14.13
C GLY A 42 -25.29 28.91 14.30
N LYS A 43 -26.07 28.94 13.21
CA LYS A 43 -27.54 29.07 13.28
C LYS A 43 -28.23 27.81 13.79
N ILE A 44 -27.67 26.64 13.50
CA ILE A 44 -28.22 25.33 13.90
C ILE A 44 -27.58 24.81 15.20
N GLN A 45 -26.81 25.65 15.89
CA GLN A 45 -26.06 25.29 17.11
C GLN A 45 -25.16 24.05 16.95
N ALA A 46 -24.71 23.75 15.73
CA ALA A 46 -23.80 22.66 15.42
C ALA A 46 -22.34 23.16 15.44
N LEU A 47 -21.97 23.92 16.46
CA LEU A 47 -20.63 24.55 16.55
C LEU A 47 -19.53 23.57 16.97
N ASP A 48 -19.87 22.31 17.19
CA ASP A 48 -18.90 21.29 17.57
C ASP A 48 -17.88 21.04 16.44
N ASP A 49 -16.63 20.80 16.84
CA ASP A 49 -15.50 20.52 15.94
C ASP A 49 -15.49 19.07 15.43
N GLY A 50 -16.46 18.26 15.88
CA GLY A 50 -16.68 16.89 15.44
C GLY A 50 -17.46 16.75 14.13
N ASP A 51 -17.73 15.49 13.79
CA ASP A 51 -18.58 15.14 12.65
C ASP A 51 -20.02 15.63 12.87
N LEU A 52 -20.62 16.17 11.81
CA LEU A 52 -22.00 16.66 11.82
C LEU A 52 -22.99 15.49 11.91
N LYS A 53 -24.10 15.69 12.62
CA LYS A 53 -25.20 14.71 12.64
C LYS A 53 -25.89 14.65 11.27
N PRO A 54 -26.47 13.50 10.87
CA PRO A 54 -27.18 13.36 9.59
C PRO A 54 -28.22 14.47 9.34
N ASP A 55 -29.02 14.79 10.36
CA ASP A 55 -30.04 15.84 10.25
C ASP A 55 -29.46 17.23 9.96
N GLN A 56 -28.30 17.54 10.56
CA GLN A 56 -27.59 18.80 10.34
C GLN A 56 -27.00 18.86 8.93
N ILE A 57 -26.48 17.74 8.43
CA ILE A 57 -25.94 17.61 7.09
C ILE A 57 -27.03 17.88 6.06
N ALA A 58 -28.20 17.24 6.21
CA ALA A 58 -29.34 17.41 5.31
C ALA A 58 -29.86 18.86 5.30
N GLU A 59 -29.94 19.50 6.47
CA GLU A 59 -30.37 20.89 6.60
C GLU A 59 -29.37 21.87 5.93
N ILE A 60 -28.07 21.65 6.13
CA ILE A 60 -27.00 22.46 5.49
C ILE A 60 -27.01 22.26 3.98
N ALA A 61 -27.09 21.02 3.51
CA ALA A 61 -27.11 20.65 2.11
C ALA A 61 -28.28 21.33 1.39
N THR A 62 -29.47 21.29 2.00
CA THR A 62 -30.68 21.94 1.48
C THR A 62 -30.54 23.46 1.43
N ARG A 63 -30.05 24.10 2.50
CA ARG A 63 -29.90 25.57 2.57
C ARG A 63 -28.85 26.11 1.62
N LEU A 64 -27.76 25.36 1.43
CA LEU A 64 -26.67 25.76 0.58
C LEU A 64 -26.79 25.17 -0.83
N ASN A 65 -27.84 24.40 -1.16
CA ASN A 65 -28.06 23.77 -2.46
C ASN A 65 -26.79 23.03 -2.96
N VAL A 66 -26.26 22.14 -2.12
CA VAL A 66 -25.09 21.29 -2.37
C VAL A 66 -25.41 19.87 -1.93
N SER A 67 -24.61 18.89 -2.36
CA SER A 67 -24.79 17.51 -1.91
C SER A 67 -24.36 17.32 -0.45
N GLU A 68 -24.98 16.36 0.24
CA GLU A 68 -24.59 15.98 1.60
C GLU A 68 -23.13 15.52 1.67
N ALA A 69 -22.67 14.79 0.65
CA ALA A 69 -21.28 14.36 0.53
C ALA A 69 -20.30 15.55 0.47
N GLU A 70 -20.64 16.62 -0.27
CA GLU A 70 -19.84 17.85 -0.29
C GLU A 70 -19.84 18.55 1.07
N VAL A 71 -20.94 18.52 1.82
CA VAL A 71 -21.01 19.10 3.19
C VAL A 71 -20.10 18.32 4.14
N VAL A 72 -20.16 16.99 4.14
CA VAL A 72 -19.33 16.13 5.00
C VAL A 72 -17.84 16.33 4.68
N SER A 73 -17.50 16.24 3.39
CA SER A 73 -16.12 16.46 2.92
C SER A 73 -15.62 17.84 3.33
N MET A 74 -16.45 18.88 3.17
CA MET A 74 -16.04 20.24 3.51
C MET A 74 -16.00 20.49 5.03
N ASN A 75 -16.84 19.86 5.84
CA ASN A 75 -16.77 19.96 7.30
C ASN A 75 -15.45 19.38 7.83
N ARG A 76 -15.10 18.16 7.39
CA ARG A 76 -13.82 17.51 7.76
C ARG A 76 -12.63 18.29 7.25
N ARG A 77 -12.73 18.81 6.03
CA ARG A 77 -11.67 19.64 5.47
C ARG A 77 -11.49 20.90 6.31
N LEU A 78 -12.55 21.58 6.76
CA LEU A 78 -12.48 22.81 7.57
C LEU A 78 -11.84 22.62 8.96
N SER A 79 -11.71 21.38 9.45
CA SER A 79 -10.98 21.07 10.69
C SER A 79 -9.49 21.44 10.60
N GLY A 80 -8.96 21.60 9.38
CA GLY A 80 -7.65 22.18 9.12
C GLY A 80 -6.49 21.19 9.31
N ASP A 81 -5.28 21.70 9.10
CA ASP A 81 -4.06 20.93 9.28
C ASP A 81 -3.58 21.10 10.73
N ALA A 82 -3.28 20.00 11.40
CA ALA A 82 -2.73 20.00 12.76
C ALA A 82 -1.19 19.92 12.71
N SER A 83 -0.53 20.62 13.64
CA SER A 83 0.92 20.46 13.83
C SER A 83 1.21 19.12 14.48
N LEU A 84 2.11 18.34 13.88
CA LEU A 84 2.58 17.09 14.47
C LEU A 84 3.37 17.30 15.77
N ASN A 85 3.98 18.48 15.93
CA ASN A 85 4.70 18.87 17.15
C ASN A 85 3.75 19.48 18.19
N ALA A 86 2.43 19.48 17.96
CA ALA A 86 1.50 19.96 18.96
C ALA A 86 1.50 18.98 20.14
N PRO A 87 1.63 19.47 21.39
CA PRO A 87 1.63 18.59 22.55
C PRO A 87 0.27 17.92 22.68
N ILE A 88 0.26 16.60 22.82
CA ILE A 88 -0.92 15.86 23.22
C ILE A 88 -1.16 16.17 24.69
N ARG A 89 -2.33 16.71 25.01
CA ARG A 89 -2.75 16.91 26.40
C ARG A 89 -3.11 15.56 27.01
N ALA A 90 -2.12 14.75 27.37
CA ALA A 90 -2.32 13.64 28.27
C ALA A 90 -2.40 14.18 29.71
N THR A 91 -3.37 13.70 30.47
CA THR A 91 -3.45 13.89 31.93
C THR A 91 -2.19 13.34 32.60
N GLU A 92 -1.54 14.19 33.40
CA GLU A 92 -0.43 13.91 34.32
C GLU A 92 0.74 13.04 33.79
N GLY A 93 1.79 13.71 33.28
CA GLY A 93 3.16 13.20 33.34
C GLY A 93 3.87 12.99 32.00
N GLU A 94 3.15 12.73 30.92
CA GLU A 94 3.73 12.49 29.58
C GLU A 94 3.17 13.48 28.55
N SER A 95 3.89 14.56 28.29
CA SER A 95 3.62 15.44 27.15
C SER A 95 4.31 14.88 25.89
N GLY A 96 3.70 13.90 25.25
CA GLY A 96 4.14 13.44 23.92
C GLY A 96 3.68 14.39 22.81
N GLU A 97 4.41 14.43 21.70
CA GLU A 97 3.98 15.10 20.47
C GLU A 97 3.18 14.12 19.60
N TRP A 98 2.34 14.60 18.67
CA TRP A 98 1.61 13.70 17.75
C TRP A 98 2.52 12.86 16.87
N GLN A 99 3.70 13.37 16.52
CA GLN A 99 4.67 12.62 15.74
C GLN A 99 5.21 11.37 16.44
N ASP A 100 5.29 11.38 17.77
CA ASP A 100 5.85 10.25 18.55
C ASP A 100 4.95 9.01 18.50
N TRP A 101 3.67 9.19 18.18
CA TRP A 101 2.68 8.13 18.08
C TRP A 101 2.42 7.68 16.63
N LEU A 102 3.09 8.30 15.66
CA LEU A 102 2.94 7.95 14.25
C LEU A 102 3.69 6.62 14.01
N VAL A 103 2.92 5.57 13.75
CA VAL A 103 3.49 4.26 13.40
C VAL A 103 3.97 4.31 11.96
N ASP A 104 5.16 3.76 11.71
CA ASP A 104 5.65 3.50 10.38
C ASP A 104 5.10 2.14 9.89
N ASP A 105 4.37 2.15 8.78
CA ASP A 105 3.80 0.94 8.17
C ASP A 105 4.81 0.22 7.25
N HIS A 106 6.04 0.73 7.12
CA HIS A 106 7.09 0.02 6.38
C HIS A 106 7.52 -1.25 7.12
N GLU A 107 7.96 -2.24 6.35
CA GLU A 107 8.56 -3.46 6.88
C GLU A 107 9.75 -3.10 7.79
N SER A 108 9.87 -3.80 8.91
CA SER A 108 11.00 -3.59 9.79
C SER A 108 12.28 -4.07 9.12
N GLN A 109 13.43 -3.55 9.57
CA GLN A 109 14.73 -4.01 9.07
C GLN A 109 14.93 -5.52 9.32
N GLU A 110 14.35 -6.04 10.40
CA GLU A 110 14.39 -7.46 10.73
C GLU A 110 13.57 -8.27 9.73
N ASP A 111 12.36 -7.82 9.41
CA ASP A 111 11.50 -8.47 8.42
C ASP A 111 12.17 -8.49 7.04
N MET A 112 12.72 -7.35 6.60
CA MET A 112 13.45 -7.26 5.33
C MET A 112 14.65 -8.22 5.27
N LEU A 113 15.41 -8.32 6.37
CA LEU A 113 16.56 -9.22 6.44
C LEU A 113 16.12 -10.69 6.40
N ILE A 114 15.06 -11.04 7.14
CA ILE A 114 14.49 -12.40 7.16
C ILE A 114 14.02 -12.78 5.75
N GLU A 115 13.29 -11.91 5.07
CA GLU A 115 12.83 -12.18 3.71
C GLU A 115 13.99 -12.36 2.72
N GLN A 116 15.02 -11.52 2.82
CA GLN A 116 16.22 -11.64 2.00
C GLN A 116 16.94 -12.97 2.24
N ASP A 117 17.20 -13.32 3.50
CA ASP A 117 17.86 -14.57 3.88
C ASP A 117 17.02 -15.78 3.45
N GLU A 118 15.70 -15.75 3.62
CA GLU A 118 14.81 -16.80 3.16
C GLU A 118 14.84 -16.94 1.63
N LEU A 119 14.82 -15.82 0.89
CA LEU A 119 14.88 -15.82 -0.56
C LEU A 119 16.21 -16.40 -1.05
N GLU A 120 17.33 -15.97 -0.50
CA GLU A 120 18.67 -16.48 -0.84
C GLU A 120 18.77 -17.98 -0.57
N ASN A 121 18.29 -18.45 0.59
CA ASN A 121 18.24 -19.86 0.93
C ASN A 121 17.39 -20.66 -0.07
N ARG A 122 16.19 -20.20 -0.40
CA ARG A 122 15.30 -20.83 -1.40
C ARG A 122 15.96 -20.90 -2.78
N ARG A 123 16.62 -19.81 -3.21
CA ARG A 123 17.35 -19.77 -4.49
C ARG A 123 18.54 -20.73 -4.49
N GLY A 124 19.30 -20.81 -3.39
CA GLY A 124 20.39 -21.77 -3.22
C GLY A 124 19.92 -23.22 -3.30
N MET A 125 18.82 -23.55 -2.62
CA MET A 125 18.21 -24.89 -2.71
C MET A 125 17.77 -25.24 -4.14
N LEU A 126 17.13 -24.29 -4.83
CA LEU A 126 16.71 -24.49 -6.22
C LEU A 126 17.93 -24.67 -7.14
N ALA A 127 18.96 -23.84 -7.00
CA ALA A 127 20.19 -23.97 -7.80
C ALA A 127 20.86 -25.34 -7.61
N GLY A 128 20.92 -25.83 -6.37
CA GLY A 128 21.40 -27.19 -6.07
C GLY A 128 20.49 -28.28 -6.64
N ALA A 129 19.18 -28.12 -6.59
CA ALA A 129 18.24 -29.07 -7.19
C ALA A 129 18.34 -29.12 -8.72
N MET A 130 18.63 -27.97 -9.36
CA MET A 130 18.84 -27.86 -10.81
C MET A 130 20.11 -28.57 -11.30
N SER A 131 21.03 -28.97 -10.42
CA SER A 131 22.19 -29.80 -10.80
C SER A 131 21.87 -31.29 -10.92
N VAL A 132 20.69 -31.73 -10.46
CA VAL A 132 20.22 -33.13 -10.58
C VAL A 132 19.67 -33.40 -11.99
N LEU A 133 19.28 -32.36 -12.70
CA LEU A 133 18.72 -32.44 -14.05
C LEU A 133 19.84 -32.60 -15.09
N ASN A 134 19.59 -33.44 -16.09
CA ASN A 134 20.43 -33.47 -17.30
C ASN A 134 20.18 -32.21 -18.15
N ASP A 135 21.12 -31.84 -19.03
CA ASP A 135 21.05 -30.60 -19.84
C ASP A 135 19.71 -30.43 -20.58
N ARG A 136 19.18 -31.52 -21.15
CA ARG A 136 17.88 -31.54 -21.82
C ARG A 136 16.71 -31.28 -20.88
N GLU A 137 16.73 -31.88 -19.69
CA GLU A 137 15.69 -31.70 -18.67
C GLU A 137 15.75 -30.28 -18.10
N ARG A 138 16.96 -29.78 -17.82
CA ARG A 138 17.22 -28.42 -17.36
C ARG A 138 16.71 -27.38 -18.34
N ARG A 139 17.04 -27.50 -19.63
CA ARG A 139 16.61 -26.55 -20.67
C ARG A 139 15.08 -26.51 -20.81
N ILE A 140 14.41 -27.66 -20.80
CA ILE A 140 12.93 -27.73 -20.83
C ILE A 140 12.32 -27.12 -19.57
N PHE A 141 12.90 -27.38 -18.39
CA PHE A 141 12.42 -26.85 -17.13
C PHE A 141 12.59 -25.32 -17.04
N GLU A 142 13.77 -24.81 -17.39
CA GLU A 142 14.07 -23.37 -17.42
C GLU A 142 13.14 -22.62 -18.37
N ALA A 143 13.02 -23.12 -19.60
CA ALA A 143 12.17 -22.54 -20.65
C ALA A 143 10.69 -22.42 -20.28
N ARG A 144 10.18 -23.29 -19.39
CA ARG A 144 8.76 -23.36 -19.06
C ARG A 144 8.39 -22.88 -17.67
N ARG A 145 9.33 -22.89 -16.72
CA ARG A 145 9.06 -22.61 -15.30
C ARG A 145 9.88 -21.47 -14.71
N LEU A 146 11.02 -21.12 -15.32
CA LEU A 146 11.91 -20.07 -14.82
C LEU A 146 12.02 -18.87 -15.79
N SER A 147 11.38 -18.95 -16.96
CA SER A 147 11.26 -17.85 -17.91
C SER A 147 10.01 -17.02 -17.62
N GLU A 148 10.10 -15.69 -17.78
CA GLU A 148 8.94 -14.79 -17.70
C GLU A 148 7.92 -15.08 -18.82
N GLU A 149 8.41 -15.40 -20.01
CA GLU A 149 7.63 -15.86 -21.14
C GLU A 149 7.89 -17.35 -21.36
N PRO A 150 6.99 -18.25 -20.90
CA PRO A 150 7.21 -19.68 -21.00
C PRO A 150 6.99 -20.17 -22.44
N LEU A 151 7.97 -20.91 -22.97
CA LEU A 151 7.88 -21.53 -24.29
C LEU A 151 6.78 -22.61 -24.33
N THR A 152 6.12 -22.72 -25.48
CA THR A 152 5.10 -23.73 -25.72
C THR A 152 5.71 -25.13 -25.92
N LEU A 153 4.89 -26.17 -25.74
CA LEU A 153 5.30 -27.55 -26.03
C LEU A 153 5.68 -27.77 -27.50
N GLU A 154 5.13 -26.97 -28.40
CA GLU A 154 5.35 -27.08 -29.84
C GLU A 154 6.71 -26.50 -30.25
N GLU A 155 7.08 -25.35 -29.68
CA GLU A 155 8.39 -24.73 -29.90
C GLU A 155 9.52 -25.61 -29.36
N LEU A 156 9.34 -26.18 -28.16
CA LEU A 156 10.31 -27.11 -27.57
C LEU A 156 10.35 -28.47 -28.28
N SER A 157 9.23 -28.89 -28.86
CA SER A 157 9.16 -30.09 -29.71
C SER A 157 10.00 -29.91 -30.97
N GLY A 158 9.96 -28.71 -31.57
CA GLY A 158 10.81 -28.32 -32.69
C GLY A 158 12.30 -28.18 -32.32
N GLU A 159 12.61 -27.61 -31.16
CA GLU A 159 14.01 -27.45 -30.68
C GLU A 159 14.72 -28.79 -30.44
N PHE A 160 13.99 -29.79 -29.92
CA PHE A 160 14.55 -31.08 -29.50
C PHE A 160 14.21 -32.27 -30.42
N ASP A 161 13.56 -32.02 -31.56
CA ASP A 161 13.10 -33.01 -32.53
C ASP A 161 12.39 -34.23 -31.87
N ILE A 162 11.45 -33.94 -30.97
CA ILE A 162 10.64 -34.94 -30.27
C ILE A 162 9.18 -34.54 -30.24
N SER A 163 8.28 -35.52 -30.05
CA SER A 163 6.85 -35.23 -29.94
C SER A 163 6.51 -34.33 -28.75
N ARG A 164 5.45 -33.52 -28.88
CA ARG A 164 4.91 -32.66 -27.81
C ARG A 164 4.65 -33.43 -26.52
N GLU A 165 4.11 -34.66 -26.63
CA GLU A 165 3.86 -35.53 -25.48
C GLU A 165 5.16 -35.98 -24.81
N ARG A 166 6.23 -36.20 -25.59
CA ARG A 166 7.53 -36.54 -25.02
C ARG A 166 8.14 -35.36 -24.26
N VAL A 167 8.01 -34.12 -24.75
CA VAL A 167 8.44 -32.91 -24.04
C VAL A 167 7.68 -32.78 -22.71
N ARG A 168 6.36 -33.02 -22.72
CA ARG A 168 5.52 -33.01 -21.51
C ARG A 168 5.99 -34.05 -20.48
N GLN A 169 6.28 -35.27 -20.90
CA GLN A 169 6.79 -36.32 -20.00
C GLN A 169 8.13 -35.93 -19.36
N ILE A 170 9.02 -35.31 -20.15
CA ILE A 170 10.31 -34.84 -19.65
C ILE A 170 10.12 -33.70 -18.65
N GLU A 171 9.22 -32.75 -18.92
CA GLU A 171 8.88 -31.67 -17.99
C GLU A 171 8.39 -32.21 -16.64
N VAL A 172 7.42 -33.15 -16.65
CA VAL A 172 6.85 -33.71 -15.43
C VAL A 172 7.92 -34.42 -14.60
N ARG A 173 8.76 -35.25 -15.25
CA ARG A 173 9.86 -35.95 -14.56
C ARG A 173 10.91 -35.00 -14.03
N ALA A 174 11.26 -33.95 -14.78
CA ALA A 174 12.19 -32.93 -14.33
C ALA A 174 11.64 -32.18 -13.10
N PHE A 175 10.36 -31.85 -13.12
CA PHE A 175 9.68 -31.22 -11.98
C PHE A 175 9.70 -32.11 -10.74
N GLU A 176 9.38 -33.40 -10.87
CA GLU A 176 9.43 -34.37 -9.76
C GLU A 176 10.85 -34.45 -9.15
N LYS A 177 11.88 -34.57 -10.00
CA LYS A 177 13.29 -34.60 -9.55
C LYS A 177 13.69 -33.34 -8.78
N VAL A 178 13.36 -32.15 -9.31
CA VAL A 178 13.66 -30.88 -8.64
C VAL A 178 12.88 -30.77 -7.34
N GLN A 179 11.60 -31.13 -7.34
CA GLN A 179 10.76 -31.07 -6.15
C GLN A 179 11.30 -31.94 -5.02
N ASP A 180 11.73 -33.17 -5.33
CA ASP A 180 12.29 -34.07 -4.34
C ASP A 180 13.65 -33.59 -3.82
N ALA A 181 14.50 -33.06 -4.70
CA ALA A 181 15.78 -32.48 -4.31
C ALA A 181 15.62 -31.25 -3.40
N VAL A 182 14.69 -30.35 -3.70
CA VAL A 182 14.39 -29.17 -2.86
C VAL A 182 13.80 -29.60 -1.51
N LYS A 183 12.86 -30.56 -1.48
CA LYS A 183 12.31 -31.10 -0.22
C LYS A 183 13.39 -31.74 0.65
N ALA A 184 14.33 -32.46 0.04
CA ALA A 184 15.45 -33.06 0.75
C ALA A 184 16.41 -31.99 1.31
N ALA A 185 16.72 -30.95 0.53
CA ALA A 185 17.54 -29.83 0.96
C ALA A 185 16.88 -29.06 2.13
N ALA A 186 15.59 -28.76 2.03
CA ALA A 186 14.82 -28.08 3.07
C ALA A 186 14.78 -28.89 4.38
N LYS A 187 14.60 -30.22 4.31
CA LYS A 187 14.67 -31.09 5.49
C LYS A 187 16.05 -31.06 6.15
N ARG A 188 17.14 -31.08 5.36
CA ARG A 188 18.51 -30.99 5.88
C ARG A 188 18.74 -29.66 6.58
N GLN A 189 18.32 -28.54 5.99
CA GLN A 189 18.45 -27.22 6.59
C GLN A 189 17.65 -27.10 7.90
N MET A 190 16.40 -27.59 7.94
CA MET A 190 15.61 -27.63 9.17
C MET A 190 16.27 -28.48 10.27
N SER A 191 16.86 -29.62 9.92
CA SER A 191 17.60 -30.43 10.90
C SER A 191 18.88 -29.75 11.41
N ALA A 192 19.56 -28.98 10.56
CA ALA A 192 20.75 -28.23 10.95
C ALA A 192 20.39 -27.09 11.92
N LEU A 193 19.32 -26.34 11.66
CA LEU A 193 18.81 -25.27 12.53
C LEU A 193 18.44 -25.80 13.92
N ARG A 194 17.68 -26.92 14.00
CA ARG A 194 17.33 -27.57 15.28
C ARG A 194 18.54 -28.06 16.08
N THR A 195 19.63 -28.40 15.39
CA THR A 195 20.86 -28.88 16.05
C THR A 195 21.65 -27.73 16.68
N ILE A 196 21.55 -26.52 16.10
CA ILE A 196 22.19 -25.31 16.61
C ILE A 196 21.48 -24.83 17.89
N GLU A 197 20.15 -24.88 17.93
CA GLU A 197 19.34 -24.54 19.12
C GLU A 197 19.56 -25.52 20.29
N ALA A 198 19.94 -26.77 20.01
CA ALA A 198 20.12 -27.82 21.01
C ALA A 198 21.52 -27.86 21.64
N ARG A 199 22.45 -26.96 21.27
CA ARG A 199 23.73 -26.81 21.98
C ARG A 199 23.55 -25.89 23.19
N PRO A 200 23.58 -26.40 24.44
CA PRO A 200 23.71 -25.52 25.59
C PRO A 200 25.07 -24.81 25.54
N GLN A 201 25.09 -23.55 25.99
CA GLN A 201 26.35 -22.80 26.23
C GLN A 201 27.22 -23.48 27.27
#